data_AF-A0A951KG87-F1
#
_entry.id   AF-A0A951KG87-F1
#
_cell.length_a   1.000
_cell.length_b   1.000
_cell.length_c   1.000
_cell.angle_alpha   90.00
_cell.angle_beta   90.00
_cell.angle_gamma   90.00
#
_symmetry.space_group_name_H-M   'P 1'
#
loop_
_entity.id
_entity.type
_entity.pdbx_description
1 polymer ?
#
loop_
_entity_poly.entity_id
_entity_poly.type
_entity_poly.pdbx_seq_one_letter_code
_entity_poly.pdbx_strand_id
1 'polypeptide(L)'
;MRHQFAGLQQLISAALANPVLADALVADPARALEQDLPDITLTREEYQLIIQVRDTTCFDHFAAYLYALVQDAILAQEHPMYNEQESHAS
;
A
#
# COMPACT_ATOMS: atom_id res chain seq x y z
N MET A 1 8.85 4.72 -15.54
CA MET A 1 8.23 4.05 -14.38
C MET A 1 6.90 4.71 -14.05
N ARG A 2 5.88 4.63 -14.91
CA ARG A 2 4.61 5.33 -14.70
C ARG A 2 3.49 4.30 -14.60
N HIS A 3 2.72 4.35 -13.50
CA HIS A 3 1.43 3.67 -13.27
C HIS A 3 1.38 2.30 -12.56
N GLN A 4 2.44 1.82 -11.90
CA GLN A 4 2.37 0.51 -11.24
C GLN A 4 1.41 0.47 -10.02
N PHE A 5 1.18 1.62 -9.37
CA PHE A 5 0.33 1.75 -8.19
C PHE A 5 -0.58 3.01 -8.26
N ALA A 6 -1.35 3.13 -9.35
CA ALA A 6 -2.21 4.30 -9.58
C ALA A 6 -3.37 4.39 -8.56
N GLY A 7 -3.91 3.25 -8.13
CA GLY A 7 -5.00 3.19 -7.16
C GLY A 7 -4.56 3.70 -5.79
N LEU A 8 -3.33 3.40 -5.36
CA LEU A 8 -2.78 3.95 -4.12
C LEU A 8 -2.66 5.48 -4.17
N GLN A 9 -2.22 6.03 -5.29
CA GLN A 9 -2.12 7.48 -5.45
C GLN A 9 -3.51 8.16 -5.39
N GLN A 10 -4.51 7.55 -6.02
CA GLN A 10 -5.89 8.02 -5.94
C GLN A 10 -6.43 7.96 -4.51
N LEU A 11 -6.18 6.86 -3.79
CA LEU A 11 -6.61 6.68 -2.41
C LEU A 11 -5.99 7.73 -1.49
N ILE A 12 -4.68 7.95 -1.58
CA ILE A 12 -3.99 8.97 -0.78
C ILE A 12 -4.53 10.36 -1.09
N SER A 13 -4.76 10.69 -2.36
CA SER A 13 -5.33 11.97 -2.76
C SER A 13 -6.76 12.16 -2.22
N ALA A 14 -7.58 11.11 -2.25
CA ALA A 14 -8.94 11.15 -1.71
C ALA A 14 -8.94 11.29 -0.18
N ALA A 15 -8.04 10.60 0.52
CA ALA A 15 -7.91 10.71 1.97
C ALA A 15 -7.39 12.10 2.40
N LEU A 16 -6.49 12.72 1.63
CA LEU A 16 -6.08 14.10 1.87
C LEU A 16 -7.24 15.11 1.71
N ALA A 17 -8.18 14.84 0.79
CA ALA A 17 -9.36 15.66 0.57
C ALA A 17 -10.52 15.34 1.52
N ASN A 18 -10.51 14.15 2.13
CA ASN A 18 -11.57 13.66 3.02
C ASN A 18 -10.96 13.16 4.35
N PRO A 19 -10.93 14.00 5.39
CA PRO A 19 -10.39 13.64 6.71
C PRO A 19 -11.06 12.41 7.33
N VAL A 20 -12.34 12.15 7.05
CA VAL A 20 -13.05 10.97 7.57
C VAL A 20 -12.48 9.69 6.99
N LEU A 21 -12.14 9.70 5.69
CA LEU A 21 -11.48 8.57 5.04
C LEU A 21 -10.05 8.40 5.57
N ALA A 22 -9.32 9.49 5.77
CA ALA A 22 -7.98 9.44 6.36
C ALA A 22 -8.00 8.82 7.77
N ASP A 23 -8.91 9.27 8.64
CA ASP A 23 -9.07 8.72 9.99
C ASP A 23 -9.49 7.25 9.95
N ALA A 24 -10.38 6.86 9.03
CA ALA A 24 -10.78 5.47 8.86
C ALA A 24 -9.61 4.58 8.42
N LEU A 25 -8.79 5.04 7.47
CA LEU A 25 -7.59 4.32 7.01
C LEU A 25 -6.56 4.14 8.12
N VAL A 26 -6.38 5.15 8.97
CA VAL A 26 -5.48 5.09 10.13
C VAL A 26 -6.00 4.13 11.19
N ALA A 27 -7.31 4.11 11.43
CA ALA A 27 -7.93 3.27 12.45
C ALA A 27 -7.99 1.79 12.06
N ASP A 28 -8.47 1.48 10.86
CA ASP A 28 -8.53 0.13 10.31
C ASP A 28 -8.57 0.20 8.77
N PRO A 29 -7.42 0.02 8.09
CA PRO A 29 -7.36 0.13 6.64
C PRO A 29 -8.21 -0.93 5.93
N ALA A 30 -8.37 -2.13 6.49
CA ALA A 30 -9.19 -3.17 5.87
C ALA A 30 -10.67 -2.77 5.89
N ARG A 31 -11.16 -2.28 7.03
CA ARG A 31 -12.53 -1.79 7.15
C ARG A 31 -12.78 -0.51 6.36
N ALA A 32 -11.81 0.38 6.28
CA ALA A 32 -11.92 1.60 5.48
C ALA A 32 -12.11 1.29 3.99
N LEU A 33 -11.46 0.24 3.48
CA LEU A 33 -11.59 -0.19 2.08
C LEU A 33 -12.87 -1.00 1.80
N GLU A 34 -13.59 -1.46 2.82
CA GLU A 34 -14.95 -2.02 2.66
C GLU A 34 -16.00 -0.93 2.43
N GLN A 35 -15.65 0.35 2.68
CA GLN A 35 -16.53 1.47 2.39
C GLN A 35 -16.61 1.73 0.88
N ASP A 36 -17.73 2.27 0.43
CA ASP A 36 -17.90 2.63 -0.97
C ASP A 36 -16.97 3.81 -1.30
N LEU A 37 -15.94 3.54 -2.11
CA LEU A 37 -14.93 4.50 -2.56
C LEU A 37 -15.14 4.75 -4.06
N PRO A 38 -16.10 5.62 -4.43
CA PRO A 38 -16.37 5.92 -5.82
C PRO A 38 -15.10 6.46 -6.49
N ASP A 39 -14.85 5.99 -7.72
CA ASP A 39 -13.71 6.39 -8.56
C ASP A 39 -12.32 5.90 -8.13
N ILE A 40 -12.22 5.05 -7.10
CA ILE A 40 -10.97 4.38 -6.71
C ILE A 40 -11.05 2.90 -7.06
N THR A 41 -10.17 2.44 -7.94
CA THR A 41 -10.00 1.02 -8.23
C THR A 41 -8.64 0.56 -7.74
N LEU A 42 -8.64 -0.33 -6.75
CA LEU A 42 -7.43 -0.95 -6.22
C LEU A 42 -7.25 -2.34 -6.84
N THR A 43 -6.04 -2.62 -7.29
CA THR A 43 -5.61 -3.98 -7.60
C THR A 43 -5.44 -4.79 -6.32
N ARG A 44 -5.36 -6.12 -6.46
CA ARG A 44 -5.14 -7.01 -5.32
C ARG A 44 -3.84 -6.69 -4.57
N GLU A 45 -2.78 -6.36 -5.30
CA GLU A 45 -1.48 -6.03 -4.72
C GLU A 45 -1.54 -4.73 -3.91
N GLU A 46 -2.15 -3.69 -4.46
CA GLU A 46 -2.39 -2.41 -3.78
C GLU A 46 -3.19 -2.60 -2.49
N TYR A 47 -4.27 -3.39 -2.55
CA TYR A 47 -5.05 -3.72 -1.37
C TYR A 47 -4.19 -4.38 -0.28
N GLN A 48 -3.34 -5.34 -0.65
CA GLN A 48 -2.44 -6.00 0.30
C GLN A 48 -1.43 -5.06 0.92
N LEU A 49 -0.89 -4.10 0.16
CA LEU A 49 0.03 -3.10 0.69
C LEU A 49 -0.66 -2.18 1.70
N ILE A 50 -1.91 -1.77 1.44
CA ILE A 50 -2.68 -0.92 2.35
C ILE A 50 -2.95 -1.62 3.68
N ILE A 51 -3.45 -2.87 3.66
CA ILE A 51 -3.82 -3.58 4.90
C ILE A 51 -2.62 -4.10 5.71
N GLN A 52 -1.42 -4.04 5.12
CA GLN A 52 -0.16 -4.29 5.83
C GLN A 52 0.26 -3.11 6.70
N VAL A 53 -0.20 -1.89 6.38
CA VAL A 53 0.02 -0.73 7.23
C VAL A 53 -0.87 -0.86 8.46
N ARG A 54 -0.24 -1.05 9.62
CA ARG A 54 -0.92 -1.21 10.92
C ARG A 54 -0.27 -0.31 11.96
N ASP A 55 -0.99 -0.08 13.05
CA ASP A 55 -0.49 0.64 14.23
C ASP A 55 -0.01 2.07 13.94
N THR A 56 -0.63 2.72 12.96
CA THR A 56 -0.34 4.12 12.62
C THR A 56 -1.15 5.07 13.49
N THR A 57 -0.51 6.15 13.93
CA THR A 57 -1.13 7.13 14.84
C THR A 57 -1.75 8.34 14.13
N CYS A 58 -1.36 8.59 12.89
CA CYS A 58 -1.88 9.66 12.06
C CYS A 58 -1.71 9.31 10.57
N PHE A 59 -2.41 10.08 9.72
CA PHE A 59 -2.42 9.82 8.29
C PHE A 59 -1.06 10.04 7.62
N ASP A 60 -0.25 11.00 8.08
CA ASP A 60 1.10 11.22 7.54
C ASP A 60 2.00 10.00 7.77
N HIS A 61 1.91 9.38 8.96
CA HIS A 61 2.61 8.13 9.25
C HIS A 61 2.09 6.99 8.37
N PHE A 62 0.77 6.87 8.23
CA PHE A 62 0.17 5.88 7.34
C PHE A 62 0.68 6.00 5.89
N ALA A 63 0.68 7.21 5.33
CA ALA A 63 1.16 7.47 3.99
C ALA A 63 2.67 7.18 3.85
N ALA A 64 3.47 7.51 4.85
CA ALA A 64 4.91 7.23 4.86
C ALA A 64 5.22 5.73 4.90
N TYR A 65 4.52 4.96 5.74
CA TYR A 65 4.68 3.50 5.80
C TYR A 65 4.23 2.83 4.51
N LEU A 66 3.08 3.25 3.96
CA LEU A 66 2.60 2.73 2.67
C LEU A 66 3.61 3.01 1.56
N TYR A 67 4.23 4.19 1.55
CA TYR A 67 5.26 4.54 0.59
C TYR A 67 6.50 3.63 0.69
N ALA A 68 6.96 3.33 1.91
CA ALA A 68 8.08 2.40 2.12
C ALA A 68 7.75 1.00 1.60
N LEU A 69 6.55 0.48 1.89
CA LEU A 69 6.10 -0.84 1.39
C LEU A 69 6.03 -0.88 -0.15
N VAL A 70 5.58 0.21 -0.78
CA VAL A 70 5.56 0.32 -2.24
C VAL A 70 6.98 0.32 -2.80
N GLN A 71 7.93 1.04 -2.18
CA GLN A 71 9.32 0.99 -2.62
C GLN A 71 9.92 -0.42 -2.52
N ASP A 72 9.69 -1.12 -1.41
CA ASP A 72 10.14 -2.51 -1.24
C ASP A 72 9.53 -3.45 -2.28
N ALA A 73 8.23 -3.28 -2.59
CA ALA A 73 7.56 -4.06 -3.62
C ALA A 73 8.14 -3.80 -5.02
N ILE A 74 8.45 -2.55 -5.37
CA ILE A 74 9.10 -2.20 -6.64
C ILE A 74 10.49 -2.85 -6.71
N LEU A 75 11.29 -2.71 -5.66
CA LEU A 75 12.64 -3.28 -5.61
C LEU A 75 12.62 -4.81 -5.73
N ALA A 76 11.67 -5.48 -5.07
CA ALA A 76 11.49 -6.93 -5.18
C ALA A 76 11.10 -7.37 -6.60
N GLN A 77 10.35 -6.55 -7.34
CA GLN A 77 9.99 -6.82 -8.73
C GLN A 77 11.14 -6.54 -9.71
N GLU A 78 11.99 -5.54 -9.44
CA GLU A 78 13.15 -5.21 -10.27
C GLU A 78 14.31 -6.21 -10.10
N HIS A 79 14.38 -6.92 -8.96
CA HIS A 79 15.43 -7.90 -8.66
C HIS A 79 14.86 -9.28 -8.24
N PRO A 80 14.32 -10.10 -9.17
CA PRO A 80 13.86 -11.46 -8.85
C PRO A 80 15.00 -12.47 -8.57
N MET A 81 16.27 -12.07 -8.69
CA MET A 81 17.45 -12.94 -8.70
C MET A 81 18.36 -12.73 -7.48
N TYR A 82 17.92 -13.21 -6.31
CA TYR A 82 18.82 -13.57 -5.21
C TYR A 82 18.15 -14.55 -4.22
N ASN A 83 17.52 -15.62 -4.73
CA ASN A 83 16.96 -16.67 -3.86
C ASN A 83 17.16 -18.10 -4.38
N GLU A 84 18.10 -18.33 -5.30
CA GLU A 84 18.42 -19.67 -5.83
C GLU A 84 19.90 -20.09 -5.66
N GLN A 85 20.64 -19.53 -4.69
CA GLN A 85 22.06 -19.93 -4.48
C GLN A 85 22.36 -20.75 -3.22
N GLU A 86 21.37 -21.18 -2.42
CA GLU A 86 21.62 -22.06 -1.25
C GLU A 86 20.86 -23.39 -1.29
N SER A 87 20.71 -24.04 -2.46
CA SER A 87 20.23 -25.44 -2.53
C SER A 87 21.12 -26.39 -3.32
N HIS A 88 22.37 -26.00 -3.58
CA HIS A 88 23.41 -26.87 -4.15
C HIS A 88 24.63 -26.94 -3.23
N ALA A 89 24.44 -27.39 -1.99
CA ALA A 89 25.53 -27.89 -1.16
C ALA A 89 24.99 -28.83 -0.08
N SER A 90 24.76 -30.11 -0.43
CA SER A 90 24.96 -31.28 0.44
C SER A 90 24.90 -32.55 -0.39
#